data_AF-A0A534NQ57-F1
#
_entry.id   AF-A0A534NQ57-F1
#
_cell.length_a   1.000
_cell.length_b   1.000
_cell.length_c   1.000
_cell.angle_alpha   90.00
_cell.angle_beta   90.00
_cell.angle_gamma   90.00
#
_symmetry.space_group_name_H-M   'P 1'
#
loop_
_entity.id
_entity.type
_entity.pdbx_description
1 polymer ?
#
loop_
_entity_poly.entity_id
_entity_poly.type
_entity_poly.pdbx_seq_one_letter_code
_entity_poly.pdbx_strand_id
1 'polypeptide(L)'
;MEMKYFDLIKPGTTHDFVKYRRIAVVVSLIVNALVLVGVIVWPGLNYGVDFAGGTELQVHFKKPVEPGVIRDLVGHQGFGEPTVQRYGNEAENQFLVRVERIALLTPDKAQQIKASVSQALPGLQSFRFDPEVGDKLDFFFKQAVDENTLRSAVEKQGTPVKEIRQLVAREGAEQEYTVITQGTADKIGAALREKYGQDQVDVVRTDYVGPQVGKQLRVDGILAVVYAIGMILIYVGFRFDFRFSPGVVIALVHDAIITLGFFLVSRHEFNLTSVTVILTVVGYSVNDTIVIYDRIRENARTHKGRPLRDIVNLSINQMLGRTILTSGATALSLL
;
A
#
# COMPACT_ATOMS: atom_id res chain seq x y z
N MET A 1 21.64 -3.52 -48.48
CA MET A 1 22.02 -2.89 -47.20
C MET A 1 21.55 -3.84 -46.11
N GLU A 2 22.45 -4.71 -45.62
CA GLU A 2 22.11 -5.58 -44.47
C GLU A 2 21.85 -4.67 -43.27
N MET A 3 20.62 -4.65 -42.79
CA MET A 3 20.28 -4.05 -41.51
C MET A 3 21.03 -4.85 -40.46
N LYS A 4 22.17 -4.32 -39.97
CA LYS A 4 22.85 -4.87 -38.80
C LYS A 4 21.91 -4.73 -37.62
N TYR A 5 21.26 -5.84 -37.26
CA TYR A 5 20.49 -5.91 -36.03
C TYR A 5 21.41 -5.60 -34.86
N PHE A 6 20.88 -4.87 -33.87
CA PHE A 6 21.60 -4.60 -32.63
C PHE A 6 21.67 -5.90 -31.81
N ASP A 7 22.73 -6.68 -32.04
CA ASP A 7 23.00 -7.90 -31.28
C ASP A 7 23.74 -7.55 -29.99
N LEU A 8 22.97 -7.35 -28.90
CA LEU A 8 23.51 -7.06 -27.56
C LEU A 8 24.52 -8.13 -27.10
N ILE A 9 24.31 -9.39 -27.51
CA ILE A 9 25.22 -10.52 -27.25
C ILE A 9 25.57 -11.14 -28.59
N LYS A 10 26.88 -11.27 -28.86
CA LYS A 10 27.35 -11.84 -30.13
C LYS A 10 26.87 -13.29 -30.31
N PRO A 11 26.35 -13.66 -31.49
CA PRO A 11 26.01 -15.04 -31.80
C PRO A 11 27.21 -15.98 -31.58
N GLY A 12 26.99 -17.09 -30.88
CA GLY A 12 28.04 -18.07 -30.57
C GLY A 12 28.78 -17.87 -29.23
N THR A 13 28.45 -16.83 -28.47
CA THR A 13 28.95 -16.68 -27.09
C THR A 13 28.39 -17.82 -26.22
N THR A 14 29.27 -18.58 -25.56
CA THR A 14 28.88 -19.71 -24.70
C THR A 14 29.44 -19.53 -23.29
N HIS A 15 28.56 -19.23 -22.35
CA HIS A 15 28.86 -19.18 -20.92
C HIS A 15 28.28 -20.42 -20.22
N ASP A 16 29.03 -21.02 -19.31
CA ASP A 16 28.58 -22.17 -18.50
C ASP A 16 27.86 -21.70 -17.23
N PHE A 17 26.62 -21.25 -17.38
CA PHE A 17 25.75 -20.83 -16.27
C PHE A 17 25.44 -22.00 -15.33
N VAL A 18 25.24 -23.18 -15.90
CA VAL A 18 24.76 -24.36 -15.15
C VAL A 18 25.85 -24.94 -14.22
N LYS A 19 27.12 -24.54 -14.38
CA LYS A 19 28.21 -24.77 -13.42
C LYS A 19 27.90 -24.17 -12.04
N TYR A 20 27.32 -22.98 -11.99
CA TYR A 20 27.08 -22.24 -10.74
C TYR A 20 25.73 -22.55 -10.09
N ARG A 21 24.93 -23.46 -10.67
CA ARG A 21 23.55 -23.73 -10.22
C ARG A 21 23.43 -24.07 -8.74
N ARG A 22 24.39 -24.81 -8.17
CA ARG A 22 24.35 -25.21 -6.75
C ARG A 22 24.53 -24.00 -5.84
N ILE A 23 25.46 -23.12 -6.18
CA ILE A 23 25.71 -21.88 -5.44
C ILE A 23 24.48 -20.98 -5.54
N ALA A 24 23.96 -20.79 -6.76
CA ALA A 24 22.76 -19.98 -7.00
C ALA A 24 21.56 -20.48 -6.19
N VAL A 25 21.28 -21.79 -6.20
CA VAL A 25 20.18 -22.39 -5.43
C VAL A 25 20.39 -22.22 -3.93
N VAL A 26 21.60 -22.47 -3.41
CA VAL A 26 21.88 -22.31 -1.97
C VAL A 26 21.71 -20.86 -1.53
N VAL A 27 22.25 -19.90 -2.28
CA VAL A 27 22.09 -18.47 -1.99
C VAL A 27 20.61 -18.07 -2.05
N SER A 28 19.90 -18.49 -3.08
CA SER A 28 18.46 -18.23 -3.25
C SER A 28 17.64 -18.77 -2.08
N LEU A 29 17.90 -20.00 -1.64
CA LEU A 29 17.23 -20.61 -0.49
C LEU A 29 17.53 -19.87 0.82
N ILE A 30 18.79 -19.48 1.04
CA ILE A 30 19.17 -18.69 2.22
C ILE A 30 18.45 -17.35 2.23
N VAL A 31 18.46 -16.62 1.11
CA VAL A 31 17.78 -15.32 1.00
C VAL A 31 16.28 -15.46 1.24
N ASN A 32 15.62 -16.45 0.61
CA ASN A 32 14.20 -16.69 0.84
C ASN A 32 13.91 -17.04 2.31
N ALA A 33 14.73 -17.89 2.93
CA ALA A 33 14.57 -18.25 4.34
C ALA A 33 14.73 -17.01 5.24
N LEU A 34 15.72 -16.15 4.97
CA LEU A 34 15.91 -14.90 5.70
C LEU A 34 14.72 -13.95 5.54
N VAL A 35 14.14 -13.84 4.35
CA VAL A 35 12.93 -13.05 4.14
C VAL A 35 11.75 -13.62 4.92
N LEU A 36 11.48 -14.93 4.82
CA LEU A 36 10.37 -15.57 5.52
C LEU A 36 10.51 -15.46 7.04
N VAL A 37 11.71 -15.67 7.58
CA VAL A 37 12.00 -15.47 9.01
C VAL A 37 11.87 -13.99 9.37
N GLY A 38 12.38 -13.09 8.54
CA GLY A 38 12.31 -11.65 8.76
C GLY A 38 10.87 -11.13 8.80
N VAL A 39 9.96 -11.66 7.98
CA VAL A 39 8.52 -11.33 8.05
C VAL A 39 7.93 -11.67 9.44
N ILE A 40 8.45 -12.71 10.11
CA ILE A 40 7.95 -13.18 11.42
C ILE A 40 8.66 -12.46 12.59
N VAL A 41 9.97 -12.24 12.49
CA VAL A 41 10.83 -11.80 13.63
C VAL A 41 11.13 -10.30 13.62
N TRP A 42 11.25 -9.69 12.43
CA TRP A 42 11.32 -8.22 12.27
C TRP A 42 9.92 -7.63 12.56
N PRO A 43 9.70 -6.30 12.71
CA PRO A 43 8.36 -5.72 12.91
C PRO A 43 7.33 -5.95 11.78
N GLY A 44 7.50 -6.98 10.95
CA GLY A 44 6.66 -7.32 9.83
C GLY A 44 6.79 -6.33 8.68
N LEU A 45 5.87 -6.45 7.73
CA LEU A 45 5.70 -5.46 6.66
C LEU A 45 5.19 -4.14 7.24
N ASN A 46 5.71 -3.03 6.74
CA ASN A 46 5.22 -1.71 7.10
C ASN A 46 3.91 -1.44 6.35
N TYR A 47 2.76 -1.74 6.95
CA TYR A 47 1.46 -1.60 6.27
C TYR A 47 1.09 -0.13 6.06
N GLY A 48 0.79 0.24 4.80
CA GLY A 48 0.28 1.56 4.47
C GLY A 48 -1.20 1.73 4.86
N VAL A 49 -1.72 2.95 4.72
CA VAL A 49 -3.08 3.35 5.14
C VAL A 49 -4.18 2.46 4.54
N ASP A 50 -4.04 2.02 3.28
CA ASP A 50 -4.99 1.10 2.63
C ASP A 50 -5.19 -0.21 3.40
N PHE A 51 -4.15 -0.70 4.09
CA PHE A 51 -4.16 -1.98 4.77
C PHE A 51 -4.22 -1.85 6.29
N ALA A 52 -3.55 -0.85 6.86
CA ALA A 52 -3.58 -0.56 8.29
C ALA A 52 -4.87 0.15 8.72
N GLY A 53 -5.48 0.93 7.81
CA GLY A 53 -6.45 1.95 8.16
C GLY A 53 -5.76 3.18 8.74
N GLY A 54 -6.36 4.36 8.57
CA GLY A 54 -5.74 5.62 8.98
C GLY A 54 -6.15 6.81 8.14
N THR A 55 -5.44 7.91 8.36
CA THR A 55 -5.61 9.14 7.60
C THR A 55 -4.31 9.46 6.87
N GLU A 56 -4.42 9.75 5.59
CA GLU A 56 -3.33 10.24 4.74
C GLU A 56 -3.62 11.67 4.35
N LEU A 57 -2.63 12.54 4.50
CA LEU A 57 -2.67 13.92 4.06
C LEU A 57 -1.56 14.14 3.05
N GLN A 58 -1.90 14.68 1.89
CA GLN A 58 -0.94 15.28 0.99
C GLN A 58 -0.80 16.75 1.35
N VAL A 59 0.39 17.13 1.82
CA VAL A 59 0.74 18.49 2.21
C VAL A 59 1.79 19.04 1.27
N HIS A 60 1.59 20.27 0.82
CA HIS A 60 2.53 21.02 -0.01
C HIS A 60 3.07 22.20 0.78
N PHE A 61 4.39 22.32 0.84
CA PHE A 61 5.07 23.45 1.47
C PHE A 61 5.67 24.36 0.41
N LYS A 62 5.48 25.67 0.58
CA LYS A 62 6.14 26.66 -0.31
C LYS A 62 7.64 26.75 -0.09
N LYS A 63 8.13 26.36 1.09
CA LYS A 63 9.55 26.35 1.45
C LYS A 63 10.04 24.90 1.61
N PRO A 64 11.35 24.65 1.43
CA PRO A 64 11.94 23.36 1.76
C PRO A 64 11.75 23.04 3.23
N VAL A 65 11.19 21.86 3.52
CA VAL A 65 10.99 21.34 4.87
C VAL A 65 11.56 19.94 4.93
N GLU A 66 12.22 19.62 6.04
CA GLU A 66 12.74 18.28 6.27
C GLU A 66 11.62 17.33 6.78
N PRO A 67 11.47 16.12 6.21
CA PRO A 67 10.45 15.16 6.64
C PRO A 67 10.48 14.82 8.13
N GLY A 68 11.67 14.78 8.74
CA GLY A 68 11.84 14.48 10.16
C GLY A 68 11.12 15.49 11.05
N VAL A 69 11.19 16.78 10.71
CA VAL A 69 10.54 17.84 11.50
C VAL A 69 9.01 17.77 11.41
N ILE A 70 8.48 17.36 10.25
CA ILE A 70 7.04 17.11 10.08
C ILE A 70 6.63 15.91 10.92
N ARG A 71 7.42 14.82 10.88
CA ARG A 71 7.17 13.60 11.65
C ARG A 71 7.10 13.90 13.14
N ASP A 72 8.08 14.62 13.68
CA ASP A 72 8.14 14.96 15.09
C ASP A 72 6.94 15.83 15.51
N LEU A 73 6.62 16.85 14.70
CA LEU A 73 5.47 17.73 14.98
C LEU A 73 4.16 16.95 15.05
N VAL A 74 3.93 16.06 14.09
CA VAL A 74 2.70 15.26 14.01
C VAL A 74 2.68 14.19 15.11
N GLY A 75 3.82 13.61 15.48
CA GLY A 75 3.93 12.64 16.57
C GLY A 75 3.52 13.24 17.92
N HIS A 76 3.89 14.50 18.18
CA HIS A 76 3.49 15.21 19.39
C HIS A 76 1.99 15.53 19.47
N GLN A 77 1.24 15.42 18.38
CA GLN A 77 -0.22 15.60 18.39
C GLN A 77 -0.98 14.38 18.94
N GLY A 78 -0.22 13.33 19.29
CA GLY A 78 -0.72 12.14 19.95
C GLY A 78 -1.29 11.10 19.00
N PHE A 79 -0.98 11.16 17.69
CA PHE A 79 -1.49 10.28 16.62
C PHE A 79 -0.66 9.00 16.37
N GLY A 80 0.11 8.55 17.36
CA GLY A 80 1.06 7.44 17.19
C GLY A 80 2.35 7.90 16.49
N GLU A 81 3.03 6.97 15.81
CA GLU A 81 4.21 7.30 14.99
C GLU A 81 3.78 7.63 13.55
N PRO A 82 3.76 8.91 13.15
CA PRO A 82 3.42 9.28 11.78
C PRO A 82 4.48 8.80 10.80
N THR A 83 4.03 8.36 9.63
CA THR A 83 4.91 8.15 8.48
C THR A 83 4.87 9.39 7.60
N VAL A 84 6.03 9.96 7.33
CA VAL A 84 6.18 11.11 6.44
C VAL A 84 7.08 10.70 5.30
N GLN A 85 6.56 10.78 4.08
CA GLN A 85 7.27 10.47 2.85
C GLN A 85 7.18 11.64 1.90
N ARG A 86 8.24 11.88 1.15
CA ARG A 86 8.23 12.89 0.08
C ARG A 86 7.39 12.37 -1.08
N TYR A 87 6.60 13.25 -1.69
CA TYR A 87 5.78 12.98 -2.86
C TYR A 87 6.26 13.82 -4.02
N GLY A 88 6.32 13.22 -5.21
CA GLY A 88 6.85 13.88 -6.40
C GLY A 88 8.34 14.21 -6.30
N ASN A 89 8.76 15.23 -7.05
CA ASN A 89 10.17 15.62 -7.14
C ASN A 89 10.62 16.45 -5.93
N GLU A 90 11.93 16.48 -5.69
CA GLU A 90 12.51 17.20 -4.53
C GLU A 90 12.15 18.69 -4.52
N ALA A 91 12.03 19.32 -5.69
CA ALA A 91 11.68 20.72 -5.85
C ALA A 91 10.21 21.05 -5.51
N GLU A 92 9.32 20.06 -5.49
CA GLU A 92 7.89 20.28 -5.28
C GLU A 92 7.52 20.41 -3.80
N ASN A 93 8.41 20.03 -2.88
CA ASN A 93 8.20 20.10 -1.42
C ASN A 93 6.83 19.56 -0.98
N GLN A 94 6.38 18.47 -1.63
CA GLN A 94 5.17 17.76 -1.28
C GLN A 94 5.50 16.56 -0.41
N PHE A 95 4.65 16.28 0.56
CA PHE A 95 4.80 15.16 1.47
C PHE A 95 3.46 14.47 1.69
N LEU A 96 3.50 13.14 1.76
CA LEU A 96 2.43 12.33 2.29
C LEU A 96 2.69 12.13 3.78
N VAL A 97 1.80 12.69 4.59
CA VAL A 97 1.77 12.53 6.05
C VAL A 97 0.67 11.55 6.38
N ARG A 98 1.05 10.42 6.95
CA ARG A 98 0.14 9.34 7.31
C ARG A 98 0.17 9.14 8.80
N VAL A 99 -1.01 8.97 9.37
CA VAL A 99 -1.17 8.66 10.78
C VAL A 99 -2.12 7.48 10.93
N GLU A 100 -1.79 6.62 11.89
CA GLU A 100 -2.72 5.59 12.32
C GLU A 100 -3.96 6.26 12.89
N ARG A 101 -5.12 5.64 12.66
CA ARG A 101 -6.37 6.17 13.19
C ARG A 101 -6.32 6.09 14.71
N ILE A 102 -6.29 7.25 15.35
CA ILE A 102 -6.76 7.40 16.72
C ILE A 102 -8.14 8.00 16.63
N ALA A 103 -9.13 7.30 17.16
CA ALA A 103 -10.47 7.83 17.29
C ALA A 103 -10.39 9.10 18.16
N LEU A 104 -10.41 10.28 17.52
CA LEU A 104 -10.43 11.57 18.22
C LEU A 104 -11.65 11.66 19.14
N LEU A 105 -12.75 11.02 18.72
CA LEU A 105 -13.91 10.73 19.54
C LEU A 105 -14.03 9.24 19.82
N THR A 106 -13.86 8.84 21.07
CA THR A 106 -14.15 7.47 21.53
C THR A 106 -15.65 7.31 21.83
N PRO A 107 -16.21 6.09 21.81
CA PRO A 107 -17.59 5.86 22.24
C PRO A 107 -17.88 6.43 23.63
N ASP A 108 -16.92 6.37 24.54
CA ASP A 108 -17.03 6.94 25.89
C ASP A 108 -17.14 8.46 25.85
N LYS A 109 -16.28 9.13 25.06
CA LYS A 109 -16.32 10.59 24.90
C LYS A 109 -17.59 11.05 24.19
N ALA A 110 -18.06 10.28 23.19
CA ALA A 110 -19.33 10.51 22.52
C ALA A 110 -20.51 10.44 23.52
N GLN A 111 -20.49 9.48 24.44
CA GLN A 111 -21.51 9.36 25.48
C GLN A 111 -21.43 10.50 26.52
N GLN A 112 -20.23 10.97 26.87
CA GLN A 112 -20.05 12.16 27.71
C GLN A 112 -20.59 13.42 27.04
N ILE A 113 -20.35 13.58 25.73
CA ILE A 113 -20.90 14.69 24.95
C ILE A 113 -22.43 14.60 24.91
N LYS A 114 -23.00 13.40 24.69
CA LYS A 114 -24.46 13.20 24.76
C LYS A 114 -25.02 13.66 26.10
N ALA A 115 -24.36 13.31 27.22
CA ALA A 115 -24.79 13.75 28.55
C ALA A 115 -24.71 15.28 28.71
N SER A 116 -23.62 15.90 28.27
CA SER A 116 -23.42 17.37 28.26
C SER A 116 -24.51 18.08 27.46
N VAL A 117 -24.81 17.59 26.24
CA VAL A 117 -25.84 18.14 25.36
C VAL A 117 -27.23 17.95 25.95
N SER A 118 -27.54 16.78 26.52
CA SER A 118 -28.84 16.53 27.17
C SER A 118 -29.07 17.41 28.40
N GLN A 119 -27.99 17.84 29.08
CA GLN A 119 -28.09 18.76 30.22
C GLN A 119 -28.28 20.22 29.77
N ALA A 120 -27.60 20.62 28.69
CA ALA A 120 -27.68 21.98 28.16
C ALA A 120 -28.96 22.25 27.34
N LEU A 121 -29.47 21.22 26.64
CA LEU A 121 -30.60 21.30 25.73
C LEU A 121 -31.64 20.22 26.07
N PRO A 122 -32.67 20.55 26.89
CA PRO A 122 -33.77 19.63 27.15
C PRO A 122 -34.59 19.41 25.86
N GLY A 123 -34.86 18.15 25.51
CA GLY A 123 -35.61 17.80 24.28
C GLY A 123 -34.86 16.93 23.26
N LEU A 124 -33.66 16.45 23.62
CA LEU A 124 -32.94 15.41 22.88
C LEU A 124 -33.72 14.08 22.91
N GLN A 125 -34.14 13.60 21.75
CA GLN A 125 -34.87 12.33 21.61
C GLN A 125 -33.91 11.16 21.42
N SER A 126 -33.01 11.29 20.45
CA SER A 126 -32.03 10.25 20.14
C SER A 126 -30.69 10.83 19.76
N PHE A 127 -29.66 9.98 19.84
CA PHE A 127 -28.28 10.30 19.56
C PHE A 127 -27.68 9.14 18.80
N ARG A 128 -27.01 9.43 17.68
CA ARG A 128 -26.26 8.42 16.92
C ARG A 128 -24.81 8.87 16.83
N PHE A 129 -23.94 7.89 17.03
CA PHE A 129 -22.51 8.03 16.87
C PHE A 129 -22.02 6.78 16.15
N ASP A 130 -21.30 6.98 15.05
CA ASP A 130 -20.62 5.92 14.34
C ASP A 130 -19.15 5.88 14.76
N PRO A 131 -18.72 4.87 15.54
CA PRO A 131 -17.33 4.71 15.95
C PRO A 131 -16.36 4.48 14.80
N GLU A 132 -16.82 4.15 13.59
CA GLU A 132 -15.97 3.97 12.40
C GLU A 132 -15.63 5.28 11.72
N VAL A 133 -16.55 6.25 11.78
CA VAL A 133 -16.35 7.61 11.27
C VAL A 133 -15.62 8.42 12.35
N GLY A 134 -16.15 8.44 13.58
CA GLY A 134 -15.46 8.97 14.75
C GLY A 134 -15.22 10.48 14.77
N ASP A 135 -15.78 11.23 13.83
CA ASP A 135 -15.76 12.70 13.78
C ASP A 135 -17.16 13.33 13.62
N LYS A 136 -18.22 12.52 13.49
CA LYS A 136 -19.63 12.97 13.36
C LYS A 136 -20.46 12.54 14.55
N LEU A 137 -21.34 13.45 14.99
CA LEU A 137 -22.31 13.24 16.06
C LEU A 137 -23.68 13.70 15.59
N ASP A 138 -24.65 12.79 15.53
CA ASP A 138 -26.00 13.12 15.10
C ASP A 138 -26.93 13.21 16.31
N PHE A 139 -27.55 14.38 16.46
CA PHE A 139 -28.51 14.65 17.53
C PHE A 139 -29.89 14.89 16.94
N PHE A 140 -30.89 14.24 17.53
CA PHE A 140 -32.28 14.32 17.08
C PHE A 140 -33.10 15.02 18.17
N PHE A 141 -33.67 16.18 17.85
CA PHE A 141 -34.46 16.98 18.77
C PHE A 141 -35.92 17.06 18.35
N LYS A 142 -36.82 17.22 19.33
CA LYS A 142 -38.25 17.43 19.08
C LYS A 142 -38.57 18.81 18.50
N GLN A 143 -37.74 19.81 18.81
CA GLN A 143 -37.90 21.21 18.38
C GLN A 143 -36.55 21.76 17.93
N ALA A 144 -36.56 22.87 17.19
CA ALA A 144 -35.33 23.54 16.80
C ALA A 144 -34.55 24.01 18.04
N VAL A 145 -33.24 23.78 18.03
CA VAL A 145 -32.32 24.19 19.10
C VAL A 145 -31.37 25.27 18.60
N ASP A 146 -30.88 26.10 19.53
CA ASP A 146 -29.85 27.10 19.22
C ASP A 146 -28.50 26.41 18.95
N GLU A 147 -27.98 26.63 17.75
CA GLU A 147 -26.73 26.03 17.28
C GLU A 147 -25.52 26.46 18.12
N ASN A 148 -25.51 27.70 18.65
CA ASN A 148 -24.41 28.19 19.48
C ASN A 148 -24.36 27.47 20.83
N THR A 149 -25.53 27.21 21.42
CA THR A 149 -25.65 26.43 22.65
C THR A 149 -25.24 24.97 22.42
N LEU A 150 -25.64 24.37 21.29
CA LEU A 150 -25.21 23.01 20.90
C LEU A 150 -23.69 22.93 20.72
N ARG A 151 -23.11 23.89 19.98
CA ARG A 151 -21.65 24.02 19.80
C ARG A 151 -20.93 24.09 21.13
N SER A 152 -21.36 25.01 22.00
CA SER A 152 -20.74 25.22 23.31
C SER A 152 -20.83 23.96 24.20
N ALA A 153 -21.93 23.22 24.13
CA ALA A 153 -22.12 21.98 24.90
C ALA A 153 -21.18 20.85 24.46
N VAL A 154 -20.88 20.78 23.16
CA VAL A 154 -19.91 19.82 22.58
C VAL A 154 -18.48 20.26 22.87
N GLU A 155 -18.15 21.53 22.68
CA GLU A 155 -16.80 22.08 22.89
C GLU A 155 -16.36 22.03 24.36
N LYS A 156 -17.30 22.10 25.31
CA LYS A 156 -17.03 21.91 26.76
C LYS A 156 -16.34 20.59 27.08
N GLN A 157 -16.52 19.56 26.27
CA GLN A 157 -15.86 18.25 26.45
C GLN A 157 -14.47 18.19 25.77
N GLY A 158 -13.90 19.34 25.39
CA GLY A 158 -12.62 19.41 24.71
C GLY A 158 -12.65 18.79 23.32
N THR A 159 -13.77 18.96 22.61
CA THR A 159 -13.96 18.51 21.23
C THR A 159 -14.29 19.72 20.36
N PRO A 160 -13.34 20.26 19.58
CA PRO A 160 -13.59 21.39 18.70
C PRO A 160 -14.61 21.02 17.60
N VAL A 161 -15.59 21.89 17.39
CA VAL A 161 -16.64 21.72 16.38
C VAL A 161 -16.26 22.46 15.11
N LYS A 162 -16.14 21.74 14.00
CA LYS A 162 -15.86 22.32 12.68
C LYS A 162 -17.11 22.98 12.12
N GLU A 163 -18.21 22.23 12.07
CA GLU A 163 -19.46 22.66 11.45
C GLU A 163 -20.65 21.98 12.14
N ILE A 164 -21.79 22.64 12.19
CA ILE A 164 -23.07 22.05 12.57
C ILE A 164 -23.97 22.15 11.35
N ARG A 165 -24.54 21.02 10.91
CA ARG A 165 -25.49 20.97 9.80
C ARG A 165 -26.85 20.57 10.33
N GLN A 166 -27.84 21.44 10.13
CA GLN A 166 -29.23 21.08 10.32
C GLN A 166 -29.74 20.38 9.06
N LEU A 167 -30.14 19.12 9.16
CA LEU A 167 -30.87 18.46 8.07
C LEU A 167 -32.35 18.82 8.21
N VAL A 168 -32.92 19.38 7.14
CA VAL A 168 -34.28 19.88 7.14
C VAL A 168 -35.25 18.73 7.37
N ALA A 169 -35.91 18.76 8.53
CA ALA A 169 -37.01 17.87 8.83
C ALA A 169 -38.18 18.13 7.85
N ARG A 170 -38.77 17.07 7.28
CA ARG A 170 -40.12 17.16 6.69
C ARG A 170 -41.08 17.75 7.74
N GLU A 171 -42.07 18.54 7.33
CA GLU A 171 -43.08 19.09 8.25
C GLU A 171 -43.62 18.00 9.20
N GLY A 172 -43.38 18.16 10.51
CA GLY A 172 -43.75 17.21 11.56
C GLY A 172 -42.69 16.16 11.94
N ALA A 173 -41.51 16.13 11.32
CA ALA A 173 -40.41 15.23 11.64
C ALA A 173 -39.42 15.82 12.67
N GLU A 174 -38.66 14.94 13.33
CA GLU A 174 -37.57 15.30 14.25
C GLU A 174 -36.52 16.17 13.57
N GLN A 175 -35.98 17.15 14.29
CA GLN A 175 -34.91 18.02 13.81
C GLN A 175 -33.57 17.32 14.02
N GLU A 176 -32.88 17.03 12.92
CA GLU A 176 -31.57 16.37 12.93
C GLU A 176 -30.46 17.42 12.82
N TYR A 177 -29.54 17.38 13.79
CA TYR A 177 -28.33 18.21 13.81
C TYR A 177 -27.11 17.30 13.78
N THR A 178 -26.39 17.32 12.66
CA THR A 178 -25.10 16.64 12.51
C THR A 178 -23.99 17.61 12.90
N VAL A 179 -23.33 17.32 14.01
CA VAL A 179 -22.15 18.03 14.48
C VAL A 179 -20.92 17.34 13.91
N ILE A 180 -20.20 18.05 13.04
CA ILE A 180 -18.93 17.61 12.47
C ILE A 180 -17.82 18.20 13.35
N THR A 181 -17.09 17.32 14.02
CA THR A 181 -15.93 17.67 14.85
C THR A 181 -14.67 17.80 14.00
N GLN A 182 -13.62 18.40 14.54
CA GLN A 182 -12.35 18.51 13.83
C GLN A 182 -11.75 17.11 13.59
N GLY A 183 -11.59 16.73 12.33
CA GLY A 183 -10.97 15.45 11.97
C GLY A 183 -9.46 15.45 12.19
N THR A 184 -8.86 14.28 12.13
CA THR A 184 -7.40 14.08 12.24
C THR A 184 -6.64 14.98 11.28
N ALA A 185 -7.10 15.05 10.02
CA ALA A 185 -6.46 15.85 9.01
C ALA A 185 -6.52 17.35 9.30
N ASP A 186 -7.66 17.84 9.81
CA ASP A 186 -7.84 19.24 10.17
C ASP A 186 -6.93 19.61 11.36
N LYS A 187 -6.77 18.72 12.35
CA LYS A 187 -5.88 18.94 13.50
C LYS A 187 -4.41 18.98 13.08
N ILE A 188 -3.99 18.07 12.20
CA ILE A 188 -2.63 18.05 11.64
C ILE A 188 -2.37 19.29 10.79
N GLY A 189 -3.29 19.63 9.89
CA GLY A 189 -3.19 20.83 9.05
C GLY A 189 -3.11 22.11 9.89
N ALA A 190 -3.89 22.21 10.97
CA ALA A 190 -3.81 23.33 11.90
C ALA A 190 -2.44 23.42 12.59
N ALA A 191 -1.93 22.31 13.13
CA ALA A 191 -0.62 22.27 13.77
C ALA A 191 0.53 22.64 12.82
N LEU A 192 0.47 22.18 11.56
CA LEU A 192 1.46 22.54 10.55
C LEU A 192 1.39 24.04 10.20
N ARG A 193 0.19 24.59 10.04
CA ARG A 193 0.00 26.02 9.77
C ARG A 193 0.39 26.91 10.96
N GLU A 194 0.22 26.43 12.18
CA GLU A 194 0.68 27.12 13.39
C GLU A 194 2.21 27.25 13.41
N LYS A 195 2.93 26.17 13.07
CA LYS A 195 4.41 26.17 13.06
C LYS A 195 5.03 26.91 11.88
N TYR A 196 4.47 26.75 10.67
CA TYR A 196 5.08 27.25 9.43
C TYR A 196 4.42 28.50 8.84
N GLY A 197 3.23 28.87 9.32
CA GLY A 197 2.41 29.96 8.80
C GLY A 197 1.31 29.48 7.86
N GLN A 198 0.13 30.13 7.93
CA GLN A 198 -1.06 29.78 7.14
C GLN A 198 -0.79 29.76 5.63
N ASP A 199 0.00 30.71 5.13
CA ASP A 199 0.29 30.84 3.69
C ASP A 199 1.37 29.88 3.18
N GLN A 200 2.06 29.15 4.05
CA GLN A 200 3.20 28.31 3.69
C GLN A 200 2.83 26.83 3.55
N VAL A 201 1.68 26.41 4.07
CA VAL A 201 1.24 25.02 4.09
C VAL A 201 -0.12 24.88 3.43
N ASP A 202 -0.14 24.15 2.33
CA ASP A 202 -1.38 23.77 1.65
C ASP A 202 -1.67 22.28 1.88
N VAL A 203 -2.91 21.96 2.25
CA VAL A 203 -3.36 20.57 2.41
C VAL A 203 -4.10 20.22 1.12
N VAL A 204 -3.38 19.61 0.19
CA VAL A 204 -3.83 19.37 -1.19
C VAL A 204 -4.91 18.30 -1.23
N ARG A 205 -4.71 17.22 -0.45
CA ARG A 205 -5.62 16.08 -0.42
C ARG A 205 -5.64 15.45 0.95
N THR A 206 -6.77 14.88 1.31
CA THR A 206 -6.94 14.05 2.50
C THR A 206 -7.69 12.80 2.10
N ASP A 207 -7.10 11.65 2.39
CA ASP A 207 -7.72 10.34 2.23
C ASP A 207 -7.87 9.66 3.59
N TYR A 208 -8.94 8.90 3.73
CA TYR A 208 -9.25 8.16 4.95
C TYR A 208 -9.69 6.74 4.61
N VAL A 209 -9.14 5.78 5.34
CA VAL A 209 -9.52 4.37 5.25
C VAL A 209 -9.85 3.86 6.65
N GLY A 210 -11.07 3.36 6.83
CA GLY A 210 -11.49 2.76 8.09
C GLY A 210 -10.75 1.45 8.38
N PRO A 211 -10.51 1.09 9.66
CA PRO A 211 -9.73 -0.10 10.02
C PRO A 211 -10.37 -1.42 9.55
N GLN A 212 -11.71 -1.48 9.51
CA GLN A 212 -12.42 -2.65 8.98
C GLN A 212 -12.18 -2.81 7.48
N VAL A 213 -12.40 -1.75 6.72
CA VAL A 213 -12.16 -1.71 5.27
C VAL A 213 -10.70 -2.01 4.97
N GLY A 214 -9.76 -1.43 5.73
CA GLY A 214 -8.34 -1.68 5.53
C GLY A 214 -7.94 -3.14 5.80
N LYS A 215 -8.48 -3.76 6.85
CA LYS A 215 -8.29 -5.20 7.11
C LYS A 215 -8.86 -6.06 5.97
N GLN A 216 -10.03 -5.70 5.45
CA GLN A 216 -10.64 -6.40 4.32
C GLN A 216 -9.79 -6.25 3.06
N LEU A 217 -9.39 -5.03 2.70
CA LEU A 217 -8.51 -4.75 1.55
C LEU A 217 -7.17 -5.49 1.66
N ARG A 218 -6.61 -5.61 2.86
CA ARG A 218 -5.39 -6.38 3.11
C ARG A 218 -5.59 -7.85 2.78
N VAL A 219 -6.67 -8.46 3.30
CA VAL A 219 -6.97 -9.88 3.05
C VAL A 219 -7.25 -10.10 1.56
N ASP A 220 -8.06 -9.24 0.95
CA ASP A 220 -8.41 -9.32 -0.48
C ASP A 220 -7.18 -9.16 -1.37
N GLY A 221 -6.27 -8.23 -1.04
CA GLY A 221 -5.00 -8.03 -1.74
C GLY A 221 -4.08 -9.24 -1.65
N ILE A 222 -3.93 -9.83 -0.46
CA ILE A 222 -3.15 -11.06 -0.27
C ILE A 222 -3.78 -12.22 -1.05
N LEU A 223 -5.10 -12.40 -0.94
CA LEU A 223 -5.82 -13.45 -1.67
C LEU A 223 -5.71 -13.27 -3.19
N ALA A 224 -5.75 -12.03 -3.70
CA ALA A 224 -5.56 -11.74 -5.11
C ALA A 224 -4.17 -12.20 -5.61
N VAL A 225 -3.10 -11.94 -4.84
CA VAL A 225 -1.76 -12.45 -5.18
C VAL A 225 -1.71 -13.97 -5.15
N VAL A 226 -2.26 -14.61 -4.11
CA VAL A 226 -2.29 -16.07 -3.99
C VAL A 226 -3.07 -16.71 -5.14
N TYR A 227 -4.25 -16.18 -5.49
CA TYR A 227 -5.05 -16.66 -6.60
C TYR A 227 -4.36 -16.44 -7.94
N ALA A 228 -3.73 -15.27 -8.16
CA ALA A 228 -2.99 -15.00 -9.38
C ALA A 228 -1.81 -15.97 -9.55
N ILE A 229 -1.01 -16.15 -8.51
CA ILE A 229 0.08 -17.14 -8.49
C ILE A 229 -0.50 -18.54 -8.75
N GLY A 230 -1.55 -18.95 -8.04
CA GLY A 230 -2.20 -20.25 -8.21
C GLY A 230 -2.69 -20.48 -9.65
N MET A 231 -3.34 -19.50 -10.27
CA MET A 231 -3.79 -19.58 -11.66
C MET A 231 -2.61 -19.69 -12.64
N ILE A 232 -1.52 -18.95 -12.40
CA ILE A 232 -0.30 -19.07 -13.21
C ILE A 232 0.29 -20.49 -13.06
N LEU A 233 0.36 -21.02 -11.84
CA LEU A 233 0.87 -22.37 -11.59
C LEU A 233 0.00 -23.44 -12.27
N ILE A 234 -1.33 -23.29 -12.22
CA ILE A 234 -2.26 -24.17 -12.94
C ILE A 234 -1.99 -24.10 -14.44
N TYR A 235 -1.93 -22.89 -15.01
CA TYR A 235 -1.65 -22.68 -16.42
C TYR A 235 -0.32 -23.33 -16.84
N VAL A 236 0.76 -23.06 -16.11
CA VAL A 236 2.08 -23.66 -16.36
C VAL A 236 2.02 -25.18 -16.24
N GLY A 237 1.32 -25.70 -15.23
CA GLY A 237 1.14 -27.13 -15.01
C GLY A 237 0.49 -27.85 -16.20
N PHE A 238 -0.51 -27.23 -16.83
CA PHE A 238 -1.15 -27.76 -18.05
C PHE A 238 -0.35 -27.48 -19.33
N ARG A 239 0.33 -26.33 -19.40
CA ARG A 239 1.04 -25.86 -20.61
C ARG A 239 2.37 -26.58 -20.84
N PHE A 240 3.03 -27.06 -19.79
CA PHE A 240 4.34 -27.70 -19.82
C PHE A 240 4.31 -29.16 -19.40
N ASP A 241 5.23 -29.96 -19.95
CA ASP A 241 5.39 -31.36 -19.54
C ASP A 241 5.74 -31.42 -18.04
N PHE A 242 5.07 -32.32 -17.29
CA PHE A 242 5.15 -32.42 -15.82
C PHE A 242 6.57 -32.54 -15.25
N ARG A 243 7.53 -32.98 -16.08
CA ARG A 243 8.96 -33.07 -15.74
C ARG A 243 9.62 -31.71 -15.51
N PHE A 244 9.10 -30.65 -16.10
CA PHE A 244 9.67 -29.30 -16.06
C PHE A 244 8.87 -28.34 -15.16
N SER A 245 7.58 -28.61 -14.95
CA SER A 245 6.67 -27.75 -14.18
C SER A 245 7.13 -27.41 -12.74
N PRO A 246 7.74 -28.33 -11.95
CA PRO A 246 8.17 -28.01 -10.58
C PRO A 246 9.23 -26.91 -10.51
N GLY A 247 10.12 -26.83 -11.50
CA GLY A 247 11.17 -25.80 -11.53
C GLY A 247 10.61 -24.40 -11.76
N VAL A 248 9.58 -24.29 -12.60
CA VAL A 248 8.87 -23.02 -12.84
C VAL A 248 8.12 -22.55 -11.60
N VAL A 249 7.48 -23.49 -10.89
CA VAL A 249 6.77 -23.19 -9.63
C VAL A 249 7.74 -22.62 -8.59
N ILE A 250 8.90 -23.28 -8.41
CA ILE A 250 9.91 -22.85 -7.43
C ILE A 250 10.48 -21.48 -7.79
N ALA A 251 10.77 -21.22 -9.08
CA ALA A 251 11.26 -19.92 -9.53
C ALA A 251 10.25 -18.80 -9.24
N LEU A 252 8.97 -19.03 -9.55
CA LEU A 252 7.90 -18.05 -9.33
C LEU A 252 7.73 -17.73 -7.83
N VAL A 253 7.71 -18.76 -6.98
CA VAL A 253 7.64 -18.59 -5.52
C VAL A 253 8.86 -17.82 -5.01
N HIS A 254 10.05 -18.11 -5.52
CA HIS A 254 11.27 -17.38 -5.15
C HIS A 254 11.17 -15.89 -5.47
N ASP A 255 10.74 -15.52 -6.67
CA ASP A 255 10.66 -14.11 -7.06
C ASP A 255 9.59 -13.35 -6.25
N ALA A 256 8.46 -14.01 -5.95
CA ALA A 256 7.43 -13.45 -5.07
C ALA A 256 7.96 -13.22 -3.64
N ILE A 257 8.76 -14.14 -3.10
CA ILE A 257 9.37 -13.98 -1.77
C ILE A 257 10.44 -12.88 -1.78
N ILE A 258 11.31 -12.83 -2.79
CA ILE A 258 12.36 -11.79 -2.87
C ILE A 258 11.74 -10.39 -2.98
N THR A 259 10.72 -10.24 -3.82
CA THR A 259 10.01 -8.96 -3.95
C THR A 259 9.37 -8.53 -2.63
N LEU A 260 8.79 -9.46 -1.87
CA LEU A 260 8.33 -9.19 -0.52
C LEU A 260 9.48 -8.78 0.42
N GLY A 261 10.64 -9.43 0.29
CA GLY A 261 11.85 -9.12 1.03
C GLY A 261 12.35 -7.69 0.82
N PHE A 262 12.18 -7.13 -0.37
CA PHE A 262 12.48 -5.73 -0.63
C PHE A 262 11.63 -4.79 0.25
N PHE A 263 10.32 -5.00 0.34
CA PHE A 263 9.45 -4.19 1.21
C PHE A 263 9.78 -4.37 2.70
N LEU A 264 10.15 -5.59 3.10
CA LEU A 264 10.56 -5.87 4.48
C LEU A 264 11.83 -5.11 4.88
N VAL A 265 12.88 -5.17 4.05
CA VAL A 265 14.20 -4.59 4.36
C VAL A 265 14.21 -3.08 4.16
N SER A 266 13.63 -2.59 3.06
CA SER A 266 13.62 -1.16 2.74
C SER A 266 12.63 -0.35 3.59
N ARG A 267 11.74 -1.03 4.34
CA ARG A 267 10.67 -0.44 5.15
C ARG A 267 9.73 0.46 4.34
N HIS A 268 9.71 0.32 3.02
CA HIS A 268 8.68 0.94 2.18
C HIS A 268 7.30 0.42 2.57
N GLU A 269 6.31 1.28 2.38
CA GLU A 269 4.93 0.95 2.69
C GLU A 269 4.43 -0.21 1.83
N PHE A 270 3.67 -1.08 2.48
CA PHE A 270 2.97 -2.19 1.87
C PHE A 270 1.48 -1.83 1.76
N ASN A 271 1.03 -1.52 0.56
CA ASN A 271 -0.32 -1.06 0.23
C ASN A 271 -0.84 -1.73 -1.06
N LEU A 272 -1.95 -1.24 -1.62
CA LEU A 272 -2.51 -1.80 -2.86
C LEU A 272 -1.54 -1.69 -4.04
N THR A 273 -0.78 -0.60 -4.14
CA THR A 273 0.27 -0.44 -5.16
C THR A 273 1.38 -1.47 -4.99
N SER A 274 1.78 -1.80 -3.75
CA SER A 274 2.78 -2.84 -3.48
C SER A 274 2.31 -4.21 -3.98
N VAL A 275 1.01 -4.52 -3.84
CA VAL A 275 0.40 -5.74 -4.41
C VAL A 275 0.49 -5.73 -5.94
N THR A 276 0.20 -4.61 -6.59
CA THR A 276 0.37 -4.45 -8.04
C THR A 276 1.82 -4.69 -8.45
N VAL A 277 2.78 -4.10 -7.74
CA VAL A 277 4.22 -4.28 -8.02
C VAL A 277 4.61 -5.75 -7.94
N ILE A 278 4.20 -6.47 -6.89
CA ILE A 278 4.49 -7.91 -6.76
C ILE A 278 3.91 -8.68 -7.95
N LEU A 279 2.64 -8.45 -8.28
CA LEU A 279 1.98 -9.15 -9.38
C LEU A 279 2.64 -8.86 -10.73
N THR A 280 3.06 -7.61 -10.95
CA THR A 280 3.79 -7.18 -12.15
C THR A 280 5.15 -7.86 -12.25
N VAL A 281 5.93 -7.90 -11.16
CA VAL A 281 7.24 -8.58 -11.16
C VAL A 281 7.08 -10.08 -11.39
N VAL A 282 6.10 -10.71 -10.74
CA VAL A 282 5.78 -12.13 -10.97
C VAL A 282 5.39 -12.36 -12.43
N GLY A 283 4.56 -11.49 -13.02
CA GLY A 283 4.14 -11.60 -14.42
C GLY A 283 5.31 -11.52 -15.40
N TYR A 284 6.21 -10.55 -15.23
CA TYR A 284 7.39 -10.42 -16.07
C TYR A 284 8.39 -11.56 -15.86
N SER A 285 8.62 -12.00 -14.62
CA SER A 285 9.51 -13.13 -14.36
C SER A 285 9.01 -14.45 -14.96
N VAL A 286 7.69 -14.67 -14.91
CA VAL A 286 7.07 -15.85 -15.51
C VAL A 286 7.23 -15.84 -17.02
N ASN A 287 7.09 -14.69 -17.67
CA ASN A 287 7.33 -14.57 -19.11
C ASN A 287 8.74 -15.01 -19.51
N ASP A 288 9.78 -14.55 -18.79
CA ASP A 288 11.16 -14.94 -19.06
C ASP A 288 11.39 -16.43 -18.80
N THR A 289 10.81 -16.97 -17.73
CA THR A 289 10.89 -18.40 -17.39
C THR A 289 10.26 -19.27 -18.47
N ILE A 290 9.07 -18.90 -18.97
CA ILE A 290 8.35 -19.63 -20.04
C ILE A 290 9.20 -19.70 -21.31
N VAL A 291 9.81 -18.60 -21.71
CA VAL A 291 10.63 -18.51 -22.93
C VAL A 291 11.86 -19.42 -22.84
N ILE A 292 12.57 -19.42 -21.71
CA ILE A 292 13.73 -20.29 -21.50
C ILE A 292 13.31 -21.77 -21.51
N TYR A 293 12.21 -22.10 -20.83
CA TYR A 293 11.72 -23.48 -20.73
C TYR A 293 11.22 -24.03 -22.06
N ASP A 294 10.55 -23.22 -22.87
CA ASP A 294 10.14 -23.63 -24.22
C ASP A 294 11.37 -23.94 -25.09
N ARG A 295 12.42 -23.11 -24.98
CA ARG A 295 13.70 -23.36 -25.66
C ARG A 295 14.41 -24.61 -25.17
N ILE A 296 14.38 -24.91 -23.86
CA ILE A 296 14.88 -26.18 -23.30
C ILE A 296 14.13 -27.36 -23.92
N ARG A 297 12.81 -27.29 -24.03
CA ARG A 297 11.99 -28.35 -24.62
C ARG A 297 12.30 -28.57 -26.10
N GLU A 298 12.44 -27.48 -26.86
CA GLU A 298 12.82 -27.52 -28.27
C GLU A 298 14.20 -28.17 -28.46
N ASN A 299 15.21 -27.70 -27.71
CA ASN A 299 16.58 -28.23 -27.79
C ASN A 299 16.66 -29.68 -27.32
N ALA A 300 15.85 -30.09 -26.33
CA ALA A 300 15.79 -31.48 -25.88
C ALA A 300 15.24 -32.43 -26.96
N ARG A 301 14.35 -31.94 -27.85
CA ARG A 301 13.81 -32.74 -28.97
C ARG A 301 14.78 -32.85 -30.14
N THR A 302 15.52 -31.79 -30.44
CA THR A 302 16.49 -31.73 -31.55
C THR A 302 17.83 -32.37 -31.19
N HIS A 303 18.32 -32.18 -29.96
CA HIS A 303 19.64 -32.65 -29.51
C HIS A 303 19.53 -33.92 -28.66
N LYS A 304 18.92 -34.97 -29.22
CA LYS A 304 18.75 -36.26 -28.53
C LYS A 304 20.09 -36.85 -28.09
N GLY A 305 20.16 -37.38 -26.87
CA GLY A 305 21.35 -38.02 -26.31
C GLY A 305 22.36 -37.09 -25.63
N ARG A 306 22.19 -35.76 -25.73
CA ARG A 306 23.00 -34.82 -24.93
C ARG A 306 22.56 -34.80 -23.47
N PRO A 307 23.48 -34.61 -22.51
CA PRO A 307 23.13 -34.41 -21.11
C PRO A 307 22.16 -33.22 -20.93
N LEU A 308 21.18 -33.36 -20.04
CA LEU A 308 20.20 -32.29 -19.75
C LEU A 308 20.89 -30.97 -19.35
N ARG A 309 22.01 -31.06 -18.63
CA ARG A 309 22.83 -29.90 -18.25
C ARG A 309 23.24 -29.06 -19.47
N ASP A 310 23.72 -29.71 -20.52
CA ASP A 310 24.27 -29.04 -21.70
C ASP A 310 23.14 -28.43 -22.53
N ILE A 311 22.01 -29.14 -22.62
CA ILE A 311 20.77 -28.64 -23.25
C ILE A 311 20.29 -27.38 -22.53
N VAL A 312 20.20 -27.40 -21.20
CA VAL A 312 19.78 -26.24 -20.39
C VAL A 312 20.75 -25.08 -20.59
N ASN A 313 22.07 -25.34 -20.54
CA ASN A 313 23.07 -24.29 -20.73
C ASN A 313 22.98 -23.66 -22.13
N LEU A 314 22.81 -24.48 -23.16
CA LEU A 314 22.62 -24.02 -24.54
C LEU A 314 21.38 -23.12 -24.65
N SER A 315 20.25 -23.56 -24.10
CA SER A 315 19.00 -22.79 -24.13
C SER A 315 19.10 -21.45 -23.42
N ILE A 316 19.76 -21.40 -22.25
CA ILE A 316 19.98 -20.13 -21.53
C ILE A 316 20.80 -19.16 -22.39
N ASN A 317 21.90 -19.60 -22.98
CA ASN A 317 22.74 -18.75 -23.84
C ASN A 317 21.97 -18.23 -25.06
N GLN A 318 21.13 -19.06 -25.68
CA GLN A 318 20.33 -18.66 -26.84
C GLN A 318 19.26 -17.62 -26.49
N MET A 319 18.67 -17.71 -25.30
CA MET A 319 17.59 -16.80 -24.89
C MET A 319 18.09 -15.52 -24.19
N LEU A 320 19.33 -15.50 -23.70
CA LEU A 320 19.89 -14.43 -22.87
C LEU A 320 19.74 -13.02 -23.48
N GLY A 321 20.04 -12.87 -24.77
CA GLY A 321 19.92 -11.57 -25.45
C GLY A 321 18.47 -11.08 -25.48
N ARG A 322 17.53 -11.99 -25.76
CA ARG A 322 16.10 -11.66 -25.79
C ARG A 322 15.56 -11.31 -24.41
N THR A 323 15.91 -12.07 -23.37
CA THR A 323 15.46 -11.78 -22.00
C THR A 323 15.98 -10.43 -21.54
N ILE A 324 17.28 -10.14 -21.71
CA ILE A 324 17.87 -8.85 -21.33
C ILE A 324 17.20 -7.68 -22.07
N LEU A 325 16.97 -7.80 -23.38
CA LEU A 325 16.30 -6.75 -24.15
C LEU A 325 14.86 -6.54 -23.70
N THR A 326 14.12 -7.62 -23.40
CA THR A 326 12.72 -7.54 -22.97
C THR A 326 12.62 -6.91 -21.58
N SER A 327 13.34 -7.43 -20.58
CA SER A 327 13.33 -6.89 -19.22
C SER A 327 13.92 -5.46 -19.20
N GLY A 328 14.92 -5.18 -20.03
CA GLY A 328 15.51 -3.84 -20.17
C GLY A 328 14.56 -2.82 -20.77
N ALA A 329 13.78 -3.19 -21.79
CA ALA A 329 12.74 -2.34 -22.35
C ALA A 329 11.63 -2.05 -21.31
N THR A 330 11.22 -3.06 -20.54
CA THR A 330 10.28 -2.86 -19.43
C THR A 330 10.85 -1.92 -18.37
N ALA A 331 12.11 -2.11 -17.97
CA ALA A 331 12.75 -1.22 -17.00
C ALA A 331 12.83 0.22 -17.48
N LEU A 332 13.18 0.45 -18.77
CA LEU A 332 13.22 1.78 -19.38
C LEU A 332 11.84 2.43 -19.44
N SER A 333 10.76 1.66 -19.61
CA SER A 333 9.40 2.21 -19.65
C SER A 333 8.89 2.69 -18.28
N LEU A 334 9.58 2.32 -17.20
CA LEU A 334 9.23 2.68 -15.82
C LEU A 334 10.03 3.90 -15.31
N LEU A 335 11.00 4.40 -16.08
CA LEU A 335 11.81 5.59 -15.77
C LEU A 335 11.16 6.87 -16.35
#